data_AF-A0A352REN3-F1
#
_entry.id   AF-A0A352REN3-F1
#
_cell.length_a   1.000
_cell.length_b   1.000
_cell.length_c   1.000
_cell.angle_alpha   90.00
_cell.angle_beta   90.00
_cell.angle_gamma   90.00
#
_symmetry.space_group_name_H-M   'P 1'
#
loop_
_entity.id
_entity.type
_entity.pdbx_description
1 polymer ?
#
loop_
_entity_poly.entity_id
_entity_poly.type
_entity_poly.pdbx_seq_one_letter_code
_entity_poly.pdbx_strand_id
1 'polypeptide(L)'
;MNQKIIHNDLMMLANKEIAEHSQRFFKTGKGEYGESDIFLGIRVPVLRKLVNNYRGISLEEVSKLLHSKFHEERLLAVLMLVQLFKTGGDDEQKQIYGLYLENTKFINNWDLVDISAGNIVGVYLYEKDRVPLYRLVKSQNLWERRISIISTFHF
;
A
#
# COMPACT_ATOMS: atom_id res chain seq x y z
N MET A 1 11.57 -4.23 -15.72
CA MET A 1 12.89 -3.55 -15.65
C MET A 1 12.86 -2.41 -14.63
N ASN A 2 11.66 -1.93 -14.26
CA ASN A 2 11.51 -0.73 -13.45
C ASN A 2 11.71 -0.98 -11.95
N GLN A 3 11.48 -2.19 -11.43
CA GLN A 3 11.67 -2.47 -9.98
C GLN A 3 13.09 -2.15 -9.50
N LYS A 4 14.12 -2.56 -10.25
CA LYS A 4 15.53 -2.27 -9.90
C LYS A 4 15.85 -0.77 -9.96
N ILE A 5 15.26 -0.07 -10.92
CA ILE A 5 15.41 1.38 -11.07
C ILE A 5 14.76 2.09 -9.86
N ILE A 6 13.51 1.73 -9.55
CA ILE A 6 12.76 2.27 -8.41
C ILE A 6 13.48 2.00 -7.09
N HIS A 7 14.00 0.78 -6.90
CA HIS A 7 14.82 0.44 -5.73
C HIS A 7 16.03 1.36 -5.62
N ASN A 8 16.79 1.55 -6.71
CA ASN A 8 17.95 2.43 -6.70
C ASN A 8 17.58 3.89 -6.42
N ASP A 9 16.49 4.39 -7.01
CA ASP A 9 15.99 5.75 -6.78
C ASP A 9 15.60 5.97 -5.32
N LEU A 10 14.96 4.98 -4.69
CA LEU A 10 14.66 5.02 -3.25
C LEU A 10 15.92 4.94 -2.40
N MET A 11 16.89 4.11 -2.77
CA MET A 11 18.18 4.04 -2.05
C MET A 11 18.95 5.35 -2.07
N MET A 12 18.87 6.13 -3.16
CA MET A 12 19.46 7.48 -3.21
C MET A 12 18.77 8.50 -2.28
N LEU A 13 17.52 8.23 -1.90
CA LEU A 13 16.72 9.07 -1.00
C LEU A 13 16.74 8.57 0.45
N ALA A 14 17.33 7.41 0.70
CA ALA A 14 17.34 6.77 2.02
C ALA A 14 18.07 7.62 3.06
N ASN A 15 17.56 7.59 4.29
CA ASN A 15 18.14 8.30 5.41
C ASN A 15 18.10 7.41 6.66
N LYS A 16 19.29 7.03 7.15
CA LYS A 16 19.43 6.09 8.27
C LYS A 16 18.82 6.61 9.57
N GLU A 17 19.01 7.89 9.89
CA GLU A 17 18.46 8.48 11.13
C GLU A 17 16.93 8.43 11.11
N ILE A 18 16.33 8.82 9.97
CA ILE A 18 14.86 8.74 9.81
C ILE A 18 14.41 7.28 9.86
N ALA A 19 15.15 6.34 9.27
CA ALA A 19 14.81 4.91 9.32
C ALA A 19 14.76 4.38 10.76
N GLU A 20 15.74 4.72 11.60
CA GLU A 20 15.79 4.34 13.02
C GLU A 20 14.64 4.97 13.84
N HIS A 21 14.25 6.21 13.49
CA HIS A 21 13.06 6.82 14.08
C HIS A 21 11.76 6.13 13.64
N SER A 22 11.64 5.80 12.35
CA SER A 22 10.49 5.09 11.80
C SER A 22 10.31 3.71 12.42
N GLN A 23 11.37 2.92 12.57
CA GLN A 23 11.29 1.59 13.22
C GLN A 23 10.65 1.65 14.62
N ARG A 24 11.05 2.63 15.43
CA ARG A 24 10.47 2.84 16.77
C ARG A 24 9.00 3.25 16.70
N PHE A 25 8.65 4.11 15.75
CA PHE A 25 7.28 4.60 15.59
C PHE A 25 6.32 3.54 15.04
N PHE A 26 6.78 2.72 14.10
CA PHE A 26 6.00 1.67 13.44
C PHE A 26 5.94 0.34 14.19
N LYS A 27 6.44 0.30 15.44
CA LYS A 27 6.35 -0.87 16.31
C LYS A 27 6.96 -2.11 15.65
N THR A 28 8.25 -2.04 15.34
CA THR A 28 9.01 -3.13 14.74
C THR A 28 9.67 -4.05 15.79
N GLY A 29 9.24 -4.00 17.05
CA GLY A 29 9.71 -4.90 18.10
C GLY A 29 9.19 -6.33 17.92
N LYS A 30 9.80 -7.27 18.63
CA LYS A 30 9.38 -8.69 18.61
C LYS A 30 7.94 -8.85 19.08
N GLY A 31 7.10 -9.51 18.30
CA GLY A 31 5.68 -9.71 18.55
C GLY A 31 4.79 -8.50 18.23
N GLU A 32 5.37 -7.39 17.74
CA GLU A 32 4.62 -6.24 17.28
C GLU A 32 4.22 -6.40 15.80
N TYR A 33 3.25 -5.61 15.34
CA TYR A 33 2.69 -5.78 14.00
C TYR A 33 3.67 -5.44 12.87
N GLY A 34 4.71 -4.66 13.15
CA GLY A 34 5.74 -4.24 12.19
C GLY A 34 7.05 -5.00 12.34
N GLU A 35 7.11 -6.11 13.09
CA GLU A 35 8.37 -6.81 13.44
C GLU A 35 9.29 -7.08 12.25
N SER A 36 8.73 -7.38 11.07
CA SER A 36 9.49 -7.69 9.86
C SER A 36 9.77 -6.49 8.95
N ASP A 37 9.29 -5.30 9.29
CA ASP A 37 9.39 -4.12 8.42
C ASP A 37 10.81 -3.54 8.43
N ILE A 38 11.37 -3.35 7.24
CA ILE A 38 12.65 -2.69 7.03
C ILE A 38 12.39 -1.31 6.44
N PHE A 39 12.91 -0.26 7.05
CA PHE A 39 12.71 1.13 6.63
C PHE A 39 13.95 1.69 5.94
N LEU A 40 13.73 2.43 4.86
CA LEU A 40 14.73 3.24 4.16
C LEU A 40 14.83 4.66 4.74
N GLY A 41 13.82 5.11 5.51
CA GLY A 41 13.79 6.43 6.13
C GLY A 41 13.35 7.54 5.19
N ILE A 42 12.44 7.25 4.25
CA ILE A 42 11.99 8.22 3.25
C ILE A 42 10.64 8.79 3.68
N ARG A 43 10.54 10.12 3.79
CA ARG A 43 9.30 10.76 4.25
C ARG A 43 8.20 10.64 3.20
N VAL A 44 6.95 10.45 3.64
CA VAL A 44 5.76 10.31 2.78
C VAL A 44 5.63 11.40 1.69
N PRO A 45 5.87 12.70 1.96
CA PRO A 45 5.79 13.72 0.90
C PRO A 45 6.79 13.51 -0.25
N VAL A 46 7.95 12.90 0.03
CA VAL A 46 8.95 12.56 -1.00
C VAL A 46 8.43 11.41 -1.86
N LEU A 47 7.88 10.36 -1.24
CA LEU A 47 7.29 9.23 -1.96
C LEU A 47 6.11 9.69 -2.84
N ARG A 48 5.22 10.56 -2.34
CA ARG A 48 4.12 11.12 -3.13
C ARG A 48 4.59 11.89 -4.36
N LYS A 49 5.71 12.61 -4.27
CA LYS A 49 6.31 13.28 -5.44
C LYS A 49 6.84 12.24 -6.43
N LEU A 50 7.54 11.22 -5.92
CA LEU A 50 8.18 10.18 -6.71
C LEU A 50 7.19 9.35 -7.54
N VAL A 51 5.94 9.15 -7.07
CA VAL A 51 4.86 8.50 -7.84
C VAL A 51 4.69 9.12 -9.24
N ASN A 52 4.86 10.44 -9.37
CA ASN A 52 4.68 11.14 -10.65
C ASN A 52 5.75 10.77 -11.69
N ASN A 53 6.91 10.27 -11.25
CA ASN A 53 8.00 9.89 -12.16
C ASN A 53 7.74 8.55 -12.85
N TYR A 54 6.78 7.76 -12.37
CA TYR A 54 6.44 6.44 -12.91
C TYR A 54 4.98 6.37 -13.36
N ARG A 55 4.47 7.46 -13.96
CA ARG A 55 3.17 7.43 -14.63
C ARG A 55 3.20 6.38 -15.75
N GLY A 56 2.18 5.53 -15.81
CA GLY A 56 2.12 4.42 -16.76
C GLY A 56 2.88 3.15 -16.34
N ILE A 57 3.32 3.05 -15.08
CA ILE A 57 3.82 1.79 -14.53
C ILE A 57 2.76 0.68 -14.65
N SER A 58 3.19 -0.52 -15.02
CA SER A 58 2.29 -1.67 -15.14
C SER A 58 1.86 -2.21 -13.76
N LEU A 59 0.65 -2.79 -13.68
CA LEU A 59 0.18 -3.46 -12.45
C LEU A 59 1.09 -4.62 -12.02
N GLU A 60 1.74 -5.29 -12.98
CA GLU A 60 2.72 -6.34 -12.69
C GLU A 60 3.93 -5.79 -11.91
N GLU A 61 4.44 -4.63 -12.30
CA GLU A 61 5.57 -3.99 -11.60
C GLU A 61 5.17 -3.42 -10.25
N VAL A 62 3.97 -2.86 -10.13
CA VAL A 62 3.42 -2.44 -8.83
C VAL A 62 3.25 -3.64 -7.89
N SER A 63 2.77 -4.77 -8.39
CA SER A 63 2.69 -6.02 -7.64
C SER A 63 4.06 -6.45 -7.11
N LYS A 64 5.10 -6.41 -7.95
CA LYS A 64 6.48 -6.74 -7.51
C LYS A 64 6.98 -5.83 -6.39
N LEU A 65 6.63 -4.54 -6.42
CA LEU A 65 6.99 -3.59 -5.34
C LEU A 65 6.23 -3.86 -4.03
N LEU A 66 4.96 -4.27 -4.10
CA LEU A 66 4.19 -4.68 -2.91
C LEU A 66 4.84 -5.86 -2.17
N HIS A 67 5.52 -6.75 -2.89
CA HIS A 67 6.23 -7.90 -2.30
C HIS A 67 7.61 -7.53 -1.73
N SER A 68 7.99 -6.25 -1.73
CA SER A 68 9.26 -5.81 -1.17
C SER A 68 9.31 -5.98 0.35
N LYS A 69 10.51 -6.25 0.87
CA LYS A 69 10.80 -6.20 2.30
C LYS A 69 10.88 -4.77 2.85
N PHE A 70 11.06 -3.78 1.96
CA PHE A 70 11.18 -2.38 2.37
C PHE A 70 9.81 -1.73 2.46
N HIS A 71 9.55 -1.05 3.58
CA HIS A 71 8.29 -0.36 3.83
C HIS A 71 8.00 0.71 2.79
N GLU A 72 8.98 1.54 2.46
CA GLU A 72 8.80 2.65 1.53
C GLU A 72 8.59 2.21 0.08
N GLU A 73 9.09 1.03 -0.32
CA GLU A 73 8.76 0.42 -1.62
C GLU A 73 7.29 -0.01 -1.66
N ARG A 74 6.79 -0.65 -0.61
CA ARG A 74 5.38 -1.03 -0.51
C ARG A 74 4.46 0.18 -0.44
N LEU A 75 4.84 1.20 0.33
CA LEU A 75 4.09 2.45 0.41
C LEU A 75 4.06 3.17 -0.95
N LEU A 76 5.18 3.18 -1.68
CA LEU A 76 5.21 3.71 -3.04
C LEU A 76 4.28 2.93 -3.97
N ALA A 77 4.28 1.60 -3.88
CA ALA A 77 3.41 0.73 -4.68
C ALA A 77 1.92 1.01 -4.39
N VAL A 78 1.54 1.11 -3.11
CA VAL A 78 0.18 1.45 -2.69
C VAL A 78 -0.25 2.83 -3.20
N LEU A 79 0.64 3.83 -3.11
CA LEU A 79 0.39 5.16 -3.67
C LEU A 79 0.19 5.11 -5.20
N MET A 80 0.96 4.29 -5.91
CA MET A 80 0.79 4.07 -7.35
C MET A 80 -0.56 3.42 -7.65
N LEU A 81 -0.99 2.41 -6.89
CA LEU A 81 -2.33 1.81 -7.06
C LEU A 81 -3.45 2.84 -6.86
N VAL A 82 -3.36 3.69 -5.84
CA VAL A 82 -4.36 4.75 -5.60
C VAL A 82 -4.39 5.72 -6.79
N GLN A 83 -3.23 6.12 -7.29
CA GLN A 83 -3.13 7.04 -8.43
C GLN A 83 -3.71 6.41 -9.71
N LEU A 84 -3.33 5.17 -10.02
CA LEU A 84 -3.84 4.43 -11.18
C LEU A 84 -5.35 4.21 -11.09
N PHE A 85 -5.86 3.82 -9.92
CA PHE A 85 -7.29 3.61 -9.69
C PHE A 85 -8.09 4.90 -9.94
N LYS A 86 -7.58 6.03 -9.45
CA LYS A 86 -8.22 7.34 -9.62
C LYS A 86 -8.29 7.80 -11.07
N THR A 87 -7.30 7.46 -11.89
CA THR A 87 -7.22 7.89 -13.30
C THR A 87 -7.71 6.84 -14.29
N GLY A 88 -7.88 5.59 -13.84
CA GLY A 88 -8.28 4.45 -14.66
C GLY A 88 -9.79 4.34 -14.85
N GLY A 89 -10.18 3.68 -15.94
CA GLY A 89 -11.57 3.30 -16.21
C GLY A 89 -11.98 2.02 -15.45
N ASP A 90 -13.24 1.61 -15.61
CA ASP A 90 -13.87 0.51 -14.86
C ASP A 90 -13.08 -0.80 -14.89
N ASP A 91 -12.53 -1.18 -16.05
CA ASP A 91 -11.74 -2.42 -16.19
C ASP A 91 -10.42 -2.35 -15.41
N GLU A 92 -9.73 -1.21 -15.46
CA GLU A 92 -8.49 -0.99 -14.71
C GLU A 92 -8.76 -0.92 -13.21
N GLN A 93 -9.83 -0.24 -12.80
CA GLN A 93 -10.27 -0.20 -11.40
C GLN A 93 -10.59 -1.59 -10.86
N LYS A 94 -11.25 -2.44 -11.66
CA LYS A 94 -11.51 -3.84 -11.30
C LYS A 94 -10.22 -4.64 -11.12
N GLN A 95 -9.26 -4.48 -12.02
CA GLN A 95 -7.96 -5.15 -11.93
C GLN A 95 -7.19 -4.70 -10.68
N ILE A 96 -7.16 -3.40 -10.39
CA ILE A 96 -6.49 -2.84 -9.21
C ILE A 96 -7.16 -3.31 -7.92
N TYR A 97 -8.49 -3.31 -7.88
CA TYR A 97 -9.24 -3.83 -6.74
C TYR A 97 -8.91 -5.30 -6.46
N GLY A 98 -8.88 -6.14 -7.51
CA GLY A 98 -8.50 -7.55 -7.40
C GLY A 98 -7.07 -7.71 -6.89
N LEU A 99 -6.11 -7.02 -7.52
CA LEU A 99 -4.70 -7.02 -7.11
C LEU A 99 -4.54 -6.59 -5.64
N TYR A 100 -5.24 -5.55 -5.21
CA TYR A 100 -5.19 -5.06 -3.83
C TYR A 100 -5.63 -6.14 -2.83
N LEU A 101 -6.76 -6.81 -3.09
CA LEU A 101 -7.29 -7.85 -2.21
C LEU A 101 -6.46 -9.14 -2.23
N GLU A 102 -5.80 -9.47 -3.34
CA GLU A 102 -4.88 -10.60 -3.41
C GLU A 102 -3.59 -10.37 -2.62
N ASN A 103 -3.25 -9.11 -2.34
CA ASN A 103 -1.99 -8.69 -1.72
C ASN A 103 -2.14 -8.11 -0.30
N THR A 104 -3.29 -8.30 0.36
CA THR A 104 -3.55 -7.78 1.74
C THR A 104 -2.48 -8.15 2.75
N LYS A 105 -1.82 -9.31 2.57
CA LYS A 105 -0.71 -9.76 3.43
C LYS A 105 0.51 -8.84 3.40
N PHE A 106 0.70 -8.07 2.33
CA PHE A 106 1.80 -7.11 2.18
C PHE A 106 1.37 -5.68 2.48
N ILE A 107 0.07 -5.42 2.54
CA ILE A 107 -0.54 -4.16 2.98
C ILE A 107 -0.82 -4.27 4.48
N ASN A 108 0.25 -4.50 5.24
CA ASN A 108 0.22 -4.97 6.61
C ASN A 108 0.75 -3.93 7.60
N ASN A 109 0.44 -2.66 7.36
CA ASN A 109 0.72 -1.56 8.27
C ASN A 109 -0.42 -0.54 8.19
N TRP A 110 -0.63 0.24 9.25
CA TRP A 110 -1.78 1.12 9.35
C TRP A 110 -1.71 2.23 8.29
N ASP A 111 -0.53 2.73 7.97
CA ASP A 111 -0.35 3.78 6.98
C ASP A 111 -0.61 3.27 5.56
N LEU A 112 -0.20 2.03 5.24
CA LEU A 112 -0.50 1.36 3.98
C LEU A 112 -2.00 1.16 3.79
N VAL A 113 -2.71 0.74 4.85
CA VAL A 113 -4.16 0.53 4.81
C VAL A 113 -4.91 1.86 4.72
N ASP A 114 -4.58 2.82 5.60
CA ASP A 114 -5.33 4.07 5.75
C ASP A 114 -5.27 4.94 4.50
N ILE A 115 -4.14 4.93 3.79
CA ILE A 115 -3.97 5.72 2.56
C ILE A 115 -4.74 5.14 1.36
N SER A 116 -5.16 3.89 1.41
CA SER A 116 -5.57 3.14 0.21
C SER A 116 -6.92 2.45 0.31
N ALA A 117 -7.28 1.87 1.44
CA ALA A 117 -8.51 1.07 1.57
C ALA A 117 -9.77 1.89 1.30
N GLY A 118 -9.82 3.16 1.73
CA GLY A 118 -10.92 4.07 1.40
C GLY A 118 -10.95 4.44 -0.09
N ASN A 119 -9.77 4.75 -0.65
CA ASN A 119 -9.62 5.25 -2.02
C ASN A 119 -9.75 4.17 -3.11
N ILE A 120 -9.52 2.90 -2.77
CA ILE A 120 -9.60 1.78 -3.71
C ILE A 120 -10.82 0.91 -3.37
N VAL A 121 -10.79 0.24 -2.23
CA VAL A 121 -11.82 -0.75 -1.86
C VAL A 121 -13.15 -0.05 -1.55
N GLY A 122 -13.13 1.08 -0.84
CA GLY A 122 -14.31 1.88 -0.54
C GLY A 122 -14.98 2.42 -1.81
N VAL A 123 -14.20 3.11 -2.65
CA VAL A 123 -14.69 3.64 -3.95
C VAL A 123 -15.24 2.52 -4.83
N TYR A 124 -14.52 1.42 -4.99
CA TYR A 124 -14.95 0.31 -5.85
C TYR A 124 -16.29 -0.30 -5.40
N LEU A 125 -16.55 -0.33 -4.10
CA LEU A 125 -17.74 -0.95 -3.52
C LEU A 125 -18.89 0.02 -3.22
N TYR A 126 -18.77 1.33 -3.54
CA TYR A 126 -19.78 2.35 -3.25
C TYR A 126 -21.19 1.96 -3.74
N GLU A 127 -21.28 1.54 -5.00
CA GLU A 127 -22.52 1.12 -5.67
C GLU A 127 -22.56 -0.39 -5.96
N LYS A 128 -21.75 -1.18 -5.24
CA LYS A 128 -21.66 -2.64 -5.44
C LYS A 128 -22.01 -3.39 -4.14
N ASP A 129 -22.10 -4.71 -4.24
CA ASP A 129 -22.30 -5.57 -3.08
C ASP A 129 -21.13 -5.47 -2.10
N ARG A 130 -21.44 -5.22 -0.82
CA ARG A 130 -20.48 -5.04 0.28
C ARG A 130 -20.11 -6.35 0.99
N VAL A 131 -20.59 -7.51 0.51
CA VAL A 131 -20.18 -8.86 0.95
C VAL A 131 -18.67 -9.01 1.15
N PRO A 132 -17.78 -8.46 0.28
CA PRO A 132 -16.34 -8.53 0.52
C PRO A 132 -15.89 -7.91 1.85
N LEU A 133 -16.48 -6.79 2.28
CA LEU A 133 -16.16 -6.14 3.55
C LEU A 133 -16.53 -7.03 4.73
N TYR A 134 -17.73 -7.63 4.70
CA TYR A 134 -18.16 -8.55 5.76
C TYR A 134 -17.30 -9.82 5.86
N ARG A 135 -16.64 -10.24 4.78
CA ARG A 135 -15.64 -11.32 4.83
C ARG A 135 -14.35 -10.83 5.49
N LEU A 136 -13.84 -9.67 5.08
CA LEU A 136 -12.61 -9.07 5.60
C LEU A 136 -12.68 -8.79 7.11
N VAL A 137 -13.81 -8.25 7.61
CA VAL A 137 -13.98 -7.96 9.05
C VAL A 137 -13.99 -9.21 9.94
N LYS A 138 -14.26 -10.39 9.36
CA LYS A 138 -14.22 -11.68 10.07
C LYS A 138 -12.88 -12.40 9.95
N SER A 139 -11.91 -11.83 9.21
CA SER A 139 -10.58 -12.42 9.04
C SER A 139 -9.80 -12.45 10.35
N GLN A 140 -8.95 -13.47 10.51
CA GLN A 140 -7.96 -13.51 11.60
C GLN A 140 -6.87 -12.44 11.39
N ASN A 141 -6.62 -12.03 10.14
CA ASN A 141 -5.66 -10.99 9.81
C ASN A 141 -6.18 -9.62 10.29
N LEU A 142 -5.41 -8.95 11.15
CA LEU A 142 -5.71 -7.61 11.67
C LEU A 142 -5.89 -6.59 10.53
N TRP A 143 -5.05 -6.66 9.50
CA TRP A 143 -5.02 -5.68 8.42
C TRP A 143 -6.18 -5.85 7.46
N GLU A 144 -6.62 -7.08 7.20
CA GLU A 144 -7.86 -7.33 6.45
C GLU A 144 -9.07 -6.75 7.19
N ARG A 145 -9.15 -6.94 8.52
CA ARG A 145 -10.20 -6.32 9.33
C ARG A 145 -10.13 -4.79 9.26
N ARG A 146 -8.94 -4.21 9.34
CA ARG A 146 -8.75 -2.76 9.21
C ARG A 146 -9.15 -2.25 7.82
N ILE A 147 -8.77 -2.94 6.75
CA ILE A 147 -9.19 -2.62 5.38
C ILE A 147 -10.72 -2.55 5.33
N SER A 148 -11.42 -3.55 5.88
CA SER A 148 -12.88 -3.53 5.91
C SER A 148 -13.46 -2.27 6.56
N ILE A 149 -12.89 -1.82 7.68
CA ILE A 149 -13.38 -0.68 8.45
C ILE A 149 -13.04 0.62 7.72
N ILE A 150 -11.80 0.79 7.28
CA ILE A 150 -11.35 2.01 6.62
C ILE A 150 -12.06 2.21 5.27
N SER A 151 -12.37 1.12 4.55
CA SER A 151 -13.15 1.22 3.32
C SER A 151 -14.53 1.86 3.53
N THR A 152 -15.12 1.77 4.73
CA THR A 152 -16.42 2.39 5.00
C THR A 152 -16.37 3.89 5.14
N PHE A 153 -15.19 4.52 5.21
CA PHE A 153 -15.06 5.99 5.27
C PHE A 153 -15.44 6.65 3.93
N HIS A 154 -15.62 5.86 2.86
CA HIS A 154 -16.08 6.33 1.57
C HIS A 154 -17.61 6.34 1.42
N PHE A 155 -18.33 5.61 2.29
CA PHE A 155 -19.80 5.59 2.29
C PHE A 155 -20.34 6.76 3.12
#